data_AF-A0A8J7UKY4-F1
#
_entry.id   AF-A0A8J7UKY4-F1
#
_cell.length_a   1.000
_cell.length_b   1.000
_cell.length_c   1.000
_cell.angle_alpha   90.00
_cell.angle_beta   90.00
_cell.angle_gamma   90.00
#
_symmetry.space_group_name_H-M   'P 1'
#
loop_
_entity.id
_entity.type
_entity.pdbx_description
1 polymer ?
#
loop_
_entity_poly.entity_id
_entity_poly.type
_entity_poly.pdbx_seq_one_letter_code
_entity_poly.pdbx_strand_id
1 'polypeptide(L)'
;MTRVIHTGDTHIGYSQYHSPVRRQDFLDAFETVVDDAVDDAVDAVVHAGDLFHDRRPELRDLMGTISVLRRLDDAGIPFLAVVGNHESTRGGQWLDLFERLGLATRLGDEPVVVGDTAFYGLDHVPVSRRDDLDYAFADHDAEYAALVAHGLFEPFGYADWDTETVLTESDVAFDAMLLGDNHTPDTAQVADTWVTYPGSTERASASEREGRGYNLVVFDADAAGGDDRVEIRRRALDTRPFVFVTVELREGEGESRVRERVREYDLTEAVVHVEITGEGDPVTPAAVEEFATDEGALIARVTDRREVETDGEVDVSFADPEDAVRDRLDEMSLSTAARDVESAVRADTVPDANVRETVKRRVEERLDEEGDLDAFEPVDSADSDSDDDSDSDDDSDSDDDSDSDDDSDSDDDSDSDEQPDGDESDADGADGDESDADRAGPGEVDAESDPAETADPDPAATDGQVSMEDYL
;
A
#
# COMPACT_ATOMS: atom_id res chain seq x y z
N MET A 1 20.58 -3.89 34.72
CA MET A 1 20.48 -4.57 33.39
C MET A 1 19.11 -4.25 32.82
N THR A 2 19.09 -3.66 31.63
CA THR A 2 17.86 -3.32 30.89
C THR A 2 17.88 -4.05 29.56
N ARG A 3 16.80 -4.76 29.20
CA ARG A 3 16.66 -5.49 27.94
C ARG A 3 15.45 -4.97 27.19
N VAL A 4 15.65 -4.50 25.97
CA VAL A 4 14.60 -3.94 25.13
C VAL A 4 14.58 -4.57 23.75
N ILE A 5 13.41 -4.58 23.11
CA ILE A 5 13.32 -4.79 21.67
C ILE A 5 13.43 -3.43 20.99
N HIS A 6 14.35 -3.31 20.05
CA HIS A 6 14.46 -2.20 19.12
C HIS A 6 13.92 -2.64 17.76
N THR A 7 12.84 -1.99 17.35
CA THR A 7 12.16 -2.20 16.07
C THR A 7 11.87 -0.84 15.43
N GLY A 8 11.44 -0.82 14.18
CA GLY A 8 11.05 0.37 13.45
C GLY A 8 10.45 -0.02 12.10
N ASP A 9 10.01 0.96 11.31
CA ASP A 9 9.64 0.75 9.92
C ASP A 9 8.63 -0.40 9.73
N THR A 10 7.58 -0.42 10.57
CA THR A 10 6.53 -1.42 10.50
C THR A 10 5.52 -1.16 9.41
N HIS A 11 5.37 0.10 8.97
CA HIS A 11 4.54 0.48 7.82
C HIS A 11 3.13 -0.15 7.85
N ILE A 12 2.49 -0.15 9.02
CA ILE A 12 1.14 -0.70 9.19
C ILE A 12 0.20 0.05 8.24
N GLY A 13 -0.64 -0.72 7.54
CA GLY A 13 -1.57 -0.20 6.53
C GLY A 13 -1.01 -0.23 5.11
N TYR A 14 0.26 -0.57 4.89
CA TYR A 14 0.82 -0.64 3.54
C TYR A 14 0.22 -1.77 2.71
N SER A 15 -0.59 -1.41 1.72
CA SER A 15 -1.19 -2.35 0.78
C SER A 15 -0.25 -2.65 -0.39
N GLN A 16 0.87 -3.30 -0.11
CA GLN A 16 1.86 -3.65 -1.13
C GLN A 16 1.21 -4.48 -2.25
N TYR A 17 1.45 -4.08 -3.51
CA TYR A 17 0.82 -4.65 -4.71
C TYR A 17 -0.72 -4.56 -4.72
N HIS A 18 -1.30 -3.61 -3.98
CA HIS A 18 -2.74 -3.46 -3.76
C HIS A 18 -3.39 -4.69 -3.12
N SER A 19 -2.63 -5.52 -2.41
CA SER A 19 -3.11 -6.74 -1.79
C SER A 19 -3.55 -6.50 -0.34
N PRO A 20 -4.82 -6.75 -0.01
CA PRO A 20 -5.30 -6.72 1.39
C PRO A 20 -4.57 -7.74 2.27
N VAL A 21 -4.11 -8.85 1.70
CA VAL A 21 -3.32 -9.87 2.41
C VAL A 21 -1.95 -9.31 2.78
N ARG A 22 -1.25 -8.67 1.82
CA ARG A 22 0.03 -8.01 2.12
C ARG A 22 -0.09 -6.94 3.18
N ARG A 23 -1.18 -6.19 3.15
CA ARG A 23 -1.48 -5.19 4.17
C ARG A 23 -1.62 -5.78 5.57
N GLN A 24 -2.22 -6.95 5.69
CA GLN A 24 -2.33 -7.68 6.95
C GLN A 24 -0.97 -8.21 7.40
N ASP A 25 -0.11 -8.67 6.48
CA ASP A 25 1.23 -9.16 6.83
C ASP A 25 2.09 -8.12 7.58
N PHE A 26 1.97 -6.83 7.25
CA PHE A 26 2.68 -5.77 8.00
C PHE A 26 2.20 -5.67 9.46
N LEU A 27 0.90 -5.84 9.69
CA LEU A 27 0.35 -5.89 11.05
C LEU A 27 0.76 -7.19 11.77
N ASP A 28 0.67 -8.33 11.10
CA ASP A 28 1.04 -9.65 11.65
C ASP A 28 2.53 -9.73 12.02
N ALA A 29 3.40 -9.10 11.22
CA ALA A 29 4.82 -8.98 11.51
C ALA A 29 5.05 -8.18 12.81
N PHE A 30 4.36 -7.05 12.97
CA PHE A 30 4.44 -6.26 14.20
C PHE A 30 3.82 -6.98 15.41
N GLU A 31 2.72 -7.71 15.22
CA GLU A 31 2.15 -8.60 16.25
C GLU A 31 3.19 -9.61 16.71
N THR A 32 3.91 -10.26 15.80
CA THR A 32 4.97 -11.23 16.14
C THR A 32 6.09 -10.60 16.98
N VAL A 33 6.48 -9.36 16.68
CA VAL A 33 7.46 -8.62 17.50
C VAL A 33 6.95 -8.43 18.93
N VAL A 34 5.66 -8.11 19.10
CA VAL A 34 5.03 -7.93 20.40
C VAL A 34 4.85 -9.25 21.14
N ASP A 35 4.54 -10.33 20.45
CA ASP A 35 4.46 -11.68 21.01
C ASP A 35 5.81 -12.06 21.61
N ASP A 36 6.89 -11.88 20.84
CA ASP A 36 8.25 -12.12 21.30
C ASP A 36 8.62 -11.23 22.50
N ALA A 37 8.20 -9.95 22.49
CA ALA A 37 8.44 -9.03 23.61
C ALA A 37 7.82 -9.54 24.92
N VAL A 38 6.59 -10.02 24.86
CA VAL A 38 5.85 -10.56 26.00
C VAL A 38 6.44 -11.90 26.45
N ASP A 39 6.73 -12.80 25.51
CA ASP A 39 7.28 -14.12 25.80
C ASP A 39 8.69 -14.06 26.41
N ASP A 40 9.52 -13.13 25.95
CA ASP A 40 10.85 -12.90 26.51
C ASP A 40 10.82 -12.02 27.77
N ALA A 41 9.68 -11.43 28.12
CA ALA A 41 9.54 -10.46 29.20
C ALA A 41 10.62 -9.38 29.13
N VAL A 42 10.66 -8.65 28.01
CA VAL A 42 11.54 -7.48 27.86
C VAL A 42 11.04 -6.31 28.70
N ASP A 43 11.95 -5.40 29.04
CA ASP A 43 11.63 -4.24 29.88
C ASP A 43 10.91 -3.13 29.11
N ALA A 44 11.08 -3.07 27.79
CA ALA A 44 10.36 -2.17 26.89
C ALA A 44 10.41 -2.63 25.43
N VAL A 45 9.46 -2.15 24.63
CA VAL A 45 9.57 -2.12 23.16
C VAL A 45 9.87 -0.70 22.74
N VAL A 46 10.93 -0.51 21.96
CA VAL A 46 11.40 0.77 21.42
C VAL A 46 11.19 0.77 19.91
N HIS A 47 10.32 1.66 19.42
CA HIS A 47 9.97 1.81 18.01
C HIS A 47 10.57 3.08 17.42
N ALA A 48 11.52 2.94 16.50
CA ALA A 48 12.28 4.04 15.93
C ALA A 48 11.57 4.77 14.78
N GLY A 49 10.25 4.98 14.88
CA GLY A 49 9.44 5.66 13.87
C GLY A 49 8.96 4.80 12.70
N ASP A 50 8.10 5.38 11.88
CA ASP A 50 7.37 4.76 10.76
C ASP A 50 6.50 3.57 11.20
N LEU A 51 5.72 3.81 12.25
CA LEU A 51 4.72 2.84 12.72
C LEU A 51 3.66 2.59 11.62
N PHE A 52 3.20 3.66 10.98
CA PHE A 52 2.25 3.63 9.87
C PHE A 52 2.90 4.02 8.55
N HIS A 53 2.41 3.40 7.48
CA HIS A 53 2.85 3.73 6.12
C HIS A 53 2.33 5.08 5.62
N ASP A 54 1.09 5.41 5.99
CA ASP A 54 0.40 6.60 5.53
C ASP A 54 0.15 7.58 6.68
N ARG A 55 0.14 8.88 6.36
CA ARG A 55 -0.26 9.95 7.30
C ARG A 55 -1.72 9.83 7.76
N ARG A 56 -2.52 9.04 7.05
CA ARG A 56 -3.95 8.80 7.29
C ARG A 56 -4.22 7.28 7.27
N PRO A 57 -3.75 6.53 8.27
CA PRO A 57 -4.07 5.12 8.42
C PRO A 57 -5.59 4.90 8.47
N GLU A 58 -6.05 3.76 7.97
CA GLU A 58 -7.47 3.42 8.00
C GLU A 58 -7.88 2.98 9.41
N LEU A 59 -9.19 2.97 9.68
CA LEU A 59 -9.72 2.55 10.98
C LEU A 59 -9.26 1.14 11.38
N ARG A 60 -9.13 0.21 10.44
CA ARG A 60 -8.65 -1.15 10.71
C ARG A 60 -7.19 -1.16 11.20
N ASP A 61 -6.34 -0.28 10.68
CA ASP A 61 -4.93 -0.18 11.13
C ASP A 61 -4.87 0.34 12.55
N LEU A 62 -5.61 1.42 12.82
CA LEU A 62 -5.67 2.02 14.14
C LEU A 62 -6.19 1.01 15.18
N MET A 63 -7.25 0.28 14.85
CA MET A 63 -7.81 -0.73 15.74
C MET A 63 -6.85 -1.92 15.94
N GLY A 64 -6.16 -2.35 14.88
CA GLY A 64 -5.10 -3.35 14.94
C GLY A 64 -3.99 -2.92 15.88
N THR A 65 -3.37 -1.76 15.63
CA THR A 65 -2.32 -1.18 16.48
C THR A 65 -2.76 -1.02 17.94
N ILE A 66 -3.98 -0.54 18.21
CA ILE A 66 -4.51 -0.45 19.58
C ILE A 66 -4.59 -1.84 20.24
N SER A 67 -5.00 -2.86 19.49
CA SER A 67 -5.02 -4.24 19.98
C SER A 67 -3.63 -4.73 20.34
N VAL A 68 -2.65 -4.51 19.45
CA VAL A 68 -1.25 -4.88 19.67
C VAL A 68 -0.65 -4.17 20.90
N LEU A 69 -0.79 -2.85 20.99
CA LEU A 69 -0.25 -2.07 22.10
C LEU A 69 -0.92 -2.40 23.45
N ARG A 70 -2.21 -2.75 23.45
CA ARG A 70 -2.88 -3.22 24.68
C ARG A 70 -2.29 -4.51 25.22
N ARG A 71 -1.78 -5.40 24.36
CA ARG A 71 -1.12 -6.63 24.81
C ARG A 71 0.18 -6.33 25.55
N LEU A 72 0.94 -5.34 25.08
CA LEU A 72 2.11 -4.83 25.79
C LEU A 72 1.72 -4.20 27.14
N ASP A 73 0.70 -3.34 27.16
CA ASP A 73 0.18 -2.70 28.38
C ASP A 73 -0.31 -3.74 29.41
N ASP A 74 -1.08 -4.75 28.98
CA ASP A 74 -1.55 -5.86 29.82
C ASP A 74 -0.40 -6.68 30.42
N ALA A 75 0.73 -6.78 29.70
CA ALA A 75 1.96 -7.41 30.17
C ALA A 75 2.84 -6.48 31.02
N GLY A 76 2.50 -5.19 31.12
CA GLY A 76 3.27 -4.18 31.83
C GLY A 76 4.57 -3.76 31.11
N ILE A 77 4.63 -3.96 29.79
CA ILE A 77 5.78 -3.62 28.94
C ILE A 77 5.49 -2.26 28.28
N PRO A 78 6.22 -1.18 28.61
CA PRO A 78 6.03 0.11 27.97
C PRO A 78 6.45 0.08 26.49
N PHE A 79 5.66 0.76 25.66
CA PHE A 79 5.98 1.04 24.26
C PHE A 79 6.51 2.48 24.14
N LEU A 80 7.79 2.62 23.80
CA LEU A 80 8.48 3.88 23.61
C LEU A 80 8.69 4.11 22.12
N ALA A 81 8.40 5.30 21.59
CA ALA A 81 8.56 5.53 20.16
C ALA A 81 8.92 6.98 19.80
N VAL A 82 9.48 7.15 18.61
CA VAL A 82 9.61 8.43 17.91
C VAL A 82 8.74 8.42 16.66
N VAL A 83 8.55 9.59 16.04
CA VAL A 83 7.72 9.79 14.86
C VAL A 83 8.59 9.80 13.60
N GLY A 84 8.26 8.92 12.65
CA GLY A 84 8.97 8.86 11.37
C GLY A 84 8.45 9.85 10.31
N ASN A 85 9.02 9.79 9.11
CA ASN A 85 8.67 10.65 7.97
C ASN A 85 7.31 10.29 7.34
N HIS A 86 6.91 9.02 7.36
CA HIS A 86 5.66 8.54 6.76
C HIS A 86 4.43 8.95 7.56
N GLU A 87 4.52 8.94 8.89
CA GLU A 87 3.38 9.20 9.78
C GLU A 87 3.29 10.65 10.29
N SER A 88 4.27 11.49 9.95
CA SER A 88 4.32 12.90 10.32
C SER A 88 3.12 13.71 9.77
N THR A 89 2.28 14.26 10.64
CA THR A 89 1.15 15.13 10.25
C THR A 89 1.36 16.61 10.63
N ARG A 90 0.60 17.51 9.99
CA ARG A 90 0.66 18.97 10.22
C ARG A 90 -0.07 19.46 11.48
N GLY A 91 -0.81 18.60 12.19
CA GLY A 91 -1.71 19.03 13.28
C GLY A 91 -1.66 18.20 14.58
N GLY A 92 -1.06 17.01 14.56
CA GLY A 92 -0.91 16.12 15.71
C GLY A 92 -0.50 14.71 15.26
N GLN A 93 0.38 14.04 15.99
CA GLN A 93 0.93 12.76 15.57
C GLN A 93 0.02 11.61 16.02
N TRP A 94 0.00 10.50 15.28
CA TRP A 94 -0.74 9.30 15.69
C TRP A 94 -0.23 8.75 17.03
N LEU A 95 1.07 8.91 17.29
CA LEU A 95 1.66 8.56 18.55
C LEU A 95 1.07 9.36 19.73
N ASP A 96 0.72 10.63 19.52
CA ASP A 96 0.07 11.47 20.56
C ASP A 96 -1.32 10.94 20.93
N LEU A 97 -2.01 10.26 20.00
CA LEU A 97 -3.29 9.58 20.29
C LEU A 97 -3.06 8.37 21.19
N PHE A 98 -2.06 7.53 20.89
CA PHE A 98 -1.76 6.34 21.70
C PHE A 98 -1.24 6.71 23.09
N GLU A 99 -0.49 7.80 23.20
CA GLU A 99 -0.08 8.34 24.50
C GLU A 99 -1.28 8.80 25.33
N ARG A 100 -2.27 9.48 24.73
CA ARG A 100 -3.52 9.84 25.43
C ARG A 100 -4.34 8.63 25.86
N LEU A 101 -4.21 7.51 25.17
CA LEU A 101 -4.83 6.24 25.54
C LEU A 101 -4.02 5.48 26.61
N GLY A 102 -2.82 5.95 26.95
CA GLY A 102 -1.90 5.30 27.89
C GLY A 102 -1.17 4.09 27.30
N LEU A 103 -1.14 3.95 25.98
CA LEU A 103 -0.61 2.78 25.28
C LEU A 103 0.79 2.97 24.71
N ALA A 104 1.26 4.22 24.65
CA ALA A 104 2.57 4.57 24.10
C ALA A 104 3.16 5.75 24.86
N THR A 105 4.48 5.93 24.77
CA THR A 105 5.18 7.14 25.22
C THR A 105 6.02 7.66 24.06
N ARG A 106 5.75 8.89 23.62
CA ARG A 106 6.58 9.56 22.63
C ARG A 106 7.87 10.06 23.31
N LEU A 107 9.00 9.64 22.77
CA LEU A 107 10.31 10.06 23.25
C LEU A 107 10.66 11.44 22.71
N GLY A 108 11.39 12.23 23.50
CA GLY A 108 11.84 13.57 23.14
C GLY A 108 13.13 13.94 23.88
N ASP A 109 13.30 15.22 24.21
CA ASP A 109 14.47 15.73 24.94
C ASP A 109 14.47 15.38 26.44
N GLU A 110 13.30 15.06 27.01
CA GLU A 110 13.17 14.56 28.38
C GLU A 110 13.33 13.02 28.43
N PRO A 111 14.14 12.48 29.37
CA PRO A 111 14.38 11.05 29.44
C PRO A 111 13.19 10.27 29.98
N VAL A 112 12.91 9.13 29.34
CA VAL A 112 12.06 8.07 29.90
C VAL A 112 12.97 6.96 30.43
N VAL A 113 12.97 6.76 31.74
CA VAL A 113 13.83 5.74 32.38
C VAL A 113 13.11 4.40 32.46
N VAL A 114 13.72 3.38 31.89
CA VAL A 114 13.31 1.97 32.00
C VAL A 114 14.49 1.18 32.56
N GLY A 115 14.27 0.50 33.69
CA GLY A 115 15.36 -0.18 34.41
C GLY A 115 16.44 0.82 34.82
N ASP A 116 17.66 0.59 34.33
CA ASP A 116 18.84 1.42 34.59
C ASP A 116 19.22 2.30 33.37
N THR A 117 18.34 2.44 32.38
CA THR A 117 18.60 3.12 31.10
C THR A 117 17.63 4.28 30.86
N ALA A 118 18.16 5.44 30.49
CA ALA A 118 17.39 6.61 30.04
C ALA A 118 17.23 6.57 28.51
N PHE A 119 15.99 6.67 28.02
CA PHE A 119 15.67 6.74 26.60
C PHE A 119 15.25 8.16 26.20
N TYR A 120 15.83 8.65 25.12
CA TYR A 120 15.56 9.95 24.50
C TYR A 120 15.06 9.76 23.08
N GLY A 121 14.45 10.79 22.50
CA GLY A 121 13.85 10.74 21.18
C GLY A 121 14.25 11.91 20.30
N LEU A 122 14.49 11.60 19.03
CA LEU A 122 14.64 12.55 17.93
C LEU A 122 13.74 12.10 16.78
N ASP A 123 12.57 12.73 16.68
CA ASP A 123 11.68 12.51 15.54
C ASP A 123 12.37 12.85 14.21
N HIS A 124 11.81 12.37 13.11
CA HIS A 124 12.29 12.74 11.78
C HIS A 124 12.28 14.26 11.56
N VAL A 125 13.44 14.78 11.16
CA VAL A 125 13.61 16.20 10.78
C VAL A 125 14.04 16.29 9.31
N PRO A 126 13.28 17.00 8.45
CA PRO A 126 13.69 17.26 7.08
C PRO A 126 15.02 18.00 7.02
N VAL A 127 15.86 17.68 6.03
CA VAL A 127 17.21 18.26 5.85
C VAL A 127 17.24 19.78 6.04
N SER A 128 16.26 20.49 5.48
CA SER A 128 16.17 21.96 5.54
C SER A 128 15.95 22.56 6.94
N ARG A 129 15.70 21.73 7.96
CA ARG A 129 15.45 22.14 9.35
C ARG A 129 16.47 21.54 10.33
N ARG A 130 17.43 20.75 9.85
CA ARG A 130 18.42 20.09 10.72
C ARG A 130 19.44 21.08 11.29
N ASP A 131 19.76 22.15 10.55
CA ASP A 131 20.67 23.21 11.01
C ASP A 131 20.14 24.01 12.22
N ASP A 132 18.84 23.91 12.51
CA ASP A 132 18.18 24.58 13.64
C ASP A 132 18.12 23.69 14.91
N LEU A 133 18.72 22.49 14.88
CA LEU A 133 18.72 21.56 16.01
C LEU A 133 19.87 21.87 16.98
N ASP A 134 19.54 22.00 18.26
CA ASP A 134 20.50 22.28 19.32
C ASP A 134 21.02 21.01 20.04
N TYR A 135 20.46 19.83 19.72
CA TYR A 135 20.73 18.53 20.38
C TYR A 135 20.78 18.59 21.93
N ALA A 136 19.98 19.47 22.53
CA ALA A 136 19.91 19.66 23.97
C ALA A 136 18.98 18.60 24.58
N PHE A 137 19.55 17.72 25.41
CA PHE A 137 18.82 16.67 26.12
C PHE A 137 18.91 16.90 27.62
N ALA A 138 17.82 16.65 28.35
CA ALA A 138 17.79 16.86 29.79
C ALA A 138 18.67 15.84 30.53
N ASP A 139 19.32 16.27 31.61
CA ASP A 139 20.16 15.41 32.47
C ASP A 139 19.40 14.17 33.00
N HIS A 140 20.12 13.07 33.22
CA HIS A 140 19.60 11.87 33.86
C HIS A 140 20.55 11.32 34.94
N ASP A 141 19.99 10.52 35.85
CA ASP A 141 20.76 9.77 36.87
C ASP A 141 20.89 8.27 36.52
N ALA A 142 20.34 7.83 35.38
CA ALA A 142 20.42 6.44 34.91
C ALA A 142 21.87 6.02 34.59
N GLU A 143 22.17 4.72 34.68
CA GLU A 143 23.50 4.20 34.42
C GLU A 143 23.85 4.23 32.93
N TYR A 144 22.84 4.08 32.07
CA TYR A 144 22.97 4.09 30.62
C TYR A 144 22.05 5.13 29.98
N ALA A 145 22.39 5.56 28.77
CA ALA A 145 21.54 6.41 27.94
C ALA A 145 21.44 5.89 26.51
N ALA A 146 20.25 5.99 25.92
CA ALA A 146 20.01 5.64 24.54
C ALA A 146 19.21 6.73 23.82
N LEU A 147 19.65 7.10 22.62
CA LEU A 147 18.92 8.01 21.74
C LEU A 147 18.17 7.20 20.68
N VAL A 148 16.87 7.38 20.59
CA VAL A 148 16.04 6.79 19.54
C VAL A 148 15.81 7.85 18.48
N ALA A 149 16.12 7.58 17.22
CA ALA A 149 16.03 8.57 16.15
C ALA A 149 15.53 7.99 14.84
N HIS A 150 14.93 8.85 14.00
CA HIS A 150 14.44 8.44 12.68
C HIS A 150 15.04 9.32 11.56
N GLY A 151 15.74 8.70 10.62
CA GLY A 151 16.44 9.35 9.52
C GLY A 151 17.60 8.50 8.99
N LEU A 152 18.33 8.97 7.97
CA LEU A 152 19.47 8.27 7.37
C LEU A 152 20.81 8.79 7.92
N PHE A 153 21.40 8.05 8.83
CA PHE A 153 22.58 8.43 9.62
C PHE A 153 23.85 7.75 9.12
N GLU A 154 24.98 8.47 9.14
CA GLU A 154 26.30 7.89 8.82
C GLU A 154 26.72 6.83 9.87
N PRO A 155 27.50 5.80 9.50
CA PRO A 155 28.19 5.57 8.22
C PRO A 155 27.40 4.69 7.23
N PHE A 156 26.09 4.54 7.43
CA PHE A 156 25.29 3.59 6.67
C PHE A 156 25.00 4.06 5.24
N GLY A 157 24.55 3.14 4.39
CA GLY A 157 24.22 3.45 3.00
C GLY A 157 23.12 4.52 2.92
N TYR A 158 23.24 5.42 1.93
CA TYR A 158 22.31 6.53 1.68
C TYR A 158 22.21 7.58 2.80
N ALA A 159 23.10 7.52 3.79
CA ALA A 159 23.17 8.49 4.88
C ALA A 159 23.30 9.93 4.38
N ASP A 160 22.57 10.82 5.03
CA ASP A 160 22.62 12.26 4.81
C ASP A 160 22.63 13.06 6.13
N TRP A 161 22.76 12.38 7.26
CA TRP A 161 22.84 12.96 8.60
C TRP A 161 24.13 12.54 9.29
N ASP A 162 24.95 13.52 9.66
CA ASP A 162 26.21 13.29 10.38
C ASP A 162 25.93 12.85 11.83
N THR A 163 26.14 11.56 12.07
CA THR A 163 25.96 10.91 13.38
C THR A 163 26.99 11.37 14.40
N GLU A 164 28.23 11.64 13.99
CA GLU A 164 29.28 12.09 14.90
C GLU A 164 28.94 13.48 15.43
N THR A 165 28.42 14.37 14.58
CA THR A 165 27.91 15.68 15.00
C THR A 165 26.79 15.54 16.04
N VAL A 166 25.76 14.72 15.77
CA VAL A 166 24.65 14.50 16.72
C VAL A 166 25.17 14.03 18.08
N LEU A 167 26.06 13.03 18.09
CA LEU A 167 26.59 12.44 19.33
C LEU A 167 27.54 13.36 20.09
N THR A 168 28.34 14.17 19.39
CA THR A 168 29.35 15.04 20.02
C THR A 168 28.83 16.41 20.42
N GLU A 169 27.78 16.90 19.78
CA GLU A 169 27.10 18.15 20.15
C GLU A 169 26.00 17.94 21.21
N SER A 170 25.58 16.70 21.45
CA SER A 170 24.62 16.38 22.51
C SER A 170 25.18 16.64 23.91
N ASP A 171 24.35 17.21 24.79
CA ASP A 171 24.69 17.41 26.21
C ASP A 171 24.76 16.08 27.01
N VAL A 172 24.21 15.01 26.45
CA VAL A 172 24.18 13.66 27.04
C VAL A 172 25.06 12.72 26.22
N ALA A 173 25.90 11.92 26.90
CA ALA A 173 26.66 10.85 26.26
C ALA A 173 25.79 9.60 26.16
N PHE A 174 25.58 9.10 24.95
CA PHE A 174 24.77 7.90 24.70
C PHE A 174 25.63 6.65 24.63
N ASP A 175 25.12 5.54 25.17
CA ASP A 175 25.71 4.21 25.00
C ASP A 175 25.24 3.56 23.69
N ALA A 176 24.01 3.89 23.26
CA ALA A 176 23.44 3.42 22.01
C ALA A 176 22.56 4.48 21.32
N MET A 177 22.56 4.46 19.99
CA MET A 177 21.65 5.19 19.14
C MET A 177 20.83 4.17 18.32
N LEU A 178 19.53 4.13 18.58
CA LEU A 178 18.57 3.17 18.04
C LEU A 178 17.79 3.83 16.90
N LEU A 179 18.13 3.48 15.66
CA LEU A 179 17.67 4.20 14.48
C LEU A 179 16.49 3.51 13.77
N GLY A 180 15.74 4.26 12.98
CA GLY A 180 14.76 3.80 11.98
C GLY A 180 14.83 4.68 10.71
N ASP A 181 14.11 4.30 9.64
CA ASP A 181 14.10 4.83 8.25
C ASP A 181 14.81 3.88 7.27
N ASN A 182 16.00 3.38 7.62
CA ASN A 182 16.70 2.42 6.76
C ASN A 182 16.16 0.99 6.96
N HIS A 183 15.49 0.47 5.93
CA HIS A 183 14.92 -0.88 5.91
C HIS A 183 15.97 -2.01 5.88
N THR A 184 17.24 -1.69 5.66
CA THR A 184 18.34 -2.66 5.73
C THR A 184 18.93 -2.65 7.14
N PRO A 185 18.95 -3.80 7.84
CA PRO A 185 19.53 -3.87 9.18
C PRO A 185 21.06 -3.75 9.11
N ASP A 186 21.63 -2.91 9.97
CA ASP A 186 23.08 -2.75 10.05
C ASP A 186 23.48 -2.20 11.43
N THR A 187 24.75 -2.35 11.81
CA THR A 187 25.26 -1.91 13.11
C THR A 187 26.71 -1.44 13.00
N ALA A 188 27.00 -0.29 13.60
CA ALA A 188 28.31 0.35 13.62
C ALA A 188 28.61 0.95 15.01
N GLN A 189 29.84 1.43 15.19
CA GLN A 189 30.20 2.29 16.32
C GLN A 189 30.66 3.65 15.81
N VAL A 190 30.15 4.72 16.41
CA VAL A 190 30.50 6.12 16.12
C VAL A 190 30.70 6.82 17.46
N ALA A 191 31.81 7.54 17.65
CA ALA A 191 32.10 8.25 18.90
C ALA A 191 31.88 7.41 20.18
N ASP A 192 32.39 6.17 20.21
CA ASP A 192 32.22 5.20 21.30
C ASP A 192 30.74 4.83 21.64
N THR A 193 29.81 5.15 20.74
CA THR A 193 28.38 4.83 20.84
C THR A 193 28.03 3.74 19.82
N TRP A 194 27.24 2.75 20.23
CA TRP A 194 26.67 1.79 19.27
C TRP A 194 25.54 2.42 18.47
N VAL A 195 25.57 2.31 17.14
CA VAL A 195 24.54 2.85 16.25
C VAL A 195 23.97 1.71 15.43
N THR A 196 22.65 1.55 15.41
CA THR A 196 22.04 0.37 14.77
C THR A 196 20.70 0.68 14.12
N TYR A 197 20.44 0.03 12.98
CA TYR A 197 19.13 -0.06 12.34
C TYR A 197 18.56 -1.48 12.50
N PRO A 198 17.27 -1.64 12.86
CA PRO A 198 16.62 -2.94 12.92
C PRO A 198 16.11 -3.35 11.53
N GLY A 199 16.03 -2.43 10.56
CA GLY A 199 15.36 -2.64 9.29
C GLY A 199 13.84 -2.77 9.46
N SER A 200 13.16 -3.01 8.34
CA SER A 200 11.73 -3.23 8.30
C SER A 200 11.32 -4.57 8.90
N THR A 201 10.15 -4.60 9.55
CA THR A 201 9.58 -5.85 10.09
C THR A 201 8.96 -6.74 9.02
N GLU A 202 8.60 -6.18 7.86
CA GLU A 202 8.17 -6.91 6.67
C GLU A 202 8.74 -6.25 5.39
N ARG A 203 8.89 -7.01 4.30
CA ARG A 203 9.42 -6.53 3.02
C ARG A 203 8.51 -5.48 2.40
N ALA A 204 8.93 -4.22 2.44
CA ALA A 204 8.23 -3.11 1.81
C ALA A 204 8.52 -2.99 0.30
N SER A 205 9.57 -3.64 -0.20
CA SER A 205 9.90 -3.63 -1.63
C SER A 205 10.53 -4.93 -2.14
N ALA A 206 10.68 -5.06 -3.45
CA ALA A 206 11.34 -6.22 -4.07
C ALA A 206 12.88 -6.20 -3.95
N SER A 207 13.49 -5.06 -3.60
CA SER A 207 14.93 -4.98 -3.32
C SER A 207 15.29 -5.55 -1.94
N GLU A 208 14.32 -5.62 -1.04
CA GLU A 208 14.41 -6.14 0.33
C GLU A 208 14.47 -7.68 0.38
N ARG A 209 15.47 -8.28 -0.24
CA ARG A 209 15.60 -9.74 -0.38
C ARG A 209 15.87 -10.47 0.92
N GLU A 210 16.68 -9.87 1.79
CA GLU A 210 17.09 -10.47 3.06
C GLU A 210 15.93 -10.64 4.04
N GLY A 211 16.14 -11.51 5.04
CA GLY A 211 15.17 -11.76 6.10
C GLY A 211 14.88 -10.51 6.94
N ARG A 212 13.64 -10.38 7.35
CA ARG A 212 13.16 -9.27 8.19
C ARG A 212 13.31 -9.62 9.66
N GLY A 213 13.26 -8.63 10.53
CA GLY A 213 13.60 -8.84 11.93
C GLY A 213 13.63 -7.57 12.74
N TYR A 214 14.06 -7.74 13.99
CA TYR A 214 14.25 -6.65 14.95
C TYR A 214 15.54 -6.91 15.75
N ASN A 215 15.94 -5.93 16.54
CA ASN A 215 17.12 -6.04 17.40
C ASN A 215 16.68 -6.27 18.86
N LEU A 216 17.33 -7.19 19.54
CA LEU A 216 17.29 -7.33 20.99
C LEU A 216 18.52 -6.62 21.55
N VAL A 217 18.28 -5.55 22.30
CA VAL A 217 19.34 -4.69 22.86
C VAL A 217 19.37 -4.88 24.37
N VAL A 218 20.56 -5.14 24.90
CA VAL A 218 20.80 -5.38 26.32
C VAL A 218 21.83 -4.37 26.82
N PHE A 219 21.43 -3.55 27.80
CA PHE A 219 22.30 -2.65 28.54
C PHE A 219 22.71 -3.34 29.84
N ASP A 220 23.98 -3.71 29.96
CA ASP A 220 24.53 -4.38 31.13
C ASP A 220 26.03 -4.12 31.24
N ALA A 221 26.54 -4.00 32.46
CA ALA A 221 27.95 -3.80 32.73
C ALA A 221 28.75 -5.09 32.51
N ASP A 222 28.06 -6.23 32.53
CA ASP A 222 28.60 -7.57 32.31
C ASP A 222 28.13 -8.19 30.97
N ALA A 223 27.49 -7.41 30.08
CA ALA A 223 27.01 -7.90 28.77
C ALA A 223 28.19 -8.39 27.92
N ALA A 224 28.19 -9.68 27.62
CA ALA A 224 29.06 -10.34 26.65
C ALA A 224 30.60 -10.19 26.87
N GLY A 225 31.11 -10.39 28.08
CA GLY A 225 32.53 -10.72 28.28
C GLY A 225 33.52 -9.74 27.63
N GLY A 226 33.50 -8.48 28.06
CA GLY A 226 34.36 -7.41 27.59
C GLY A 226 34.13 -6.14 28.41
N ASP A 227 34.64 -5.01 27.93
CA ASP A 227 34.34 -3.65 28.45
C ASP A 227 33.10 -3.03 27.75
N ASP A 228 32.34 -3.82 26.97
CA ASP A 228 31.19 -3.34 26.18
C ASP A 228 29.94 -3.16 27.05
N ARG A 229 29.38 -1.95 27.04
CA ARG A 229 28.22 -1.53 27.87
C ARG A 229 26.87 -1.91 27.28
N VAL A 230 26.85 -2.32 26.01
CA VAL A 230 25.64 -2.64 25.24
C VAL A 230 25.91 -3.88 24.38
N GLU A 231 24.98 -4.84 24.40
CA GLU A 231 24.94 -5.97 23.50
C GLU A 231 23.74 -5.86 22.56
N ILE A 232 23.98 -5.96 21.25
CA ILE A 232 22.95 -5.91 20.21
C ILE A 232 22.92 -7.27 19.51
N ARG A 233 21.76 -7.92 19.50
CA ARG A 233 21.53 -9.18 18.77
C ARG A 233 20.32 -9.06 17.87
N ARG A 234 20.48 -9.36 16.59
CA ARG A 234 19.36 -9.44 15.66
C ARG A 234 18.56 -10.73 15.86
N ARG A 235 17.23 -10.62 15.84
CA ARG A 235 16.30 -11.75 15.72
C ARG A 235 15.55 -11.67 14.40
N ALA A 236 15.41 -12.83 13.75
CA ALA A 236 14.69 -12.95 12.50
C ALA A 236 13.20 -13.16 12.77
N LEU A 237 12.36 -12.54 11.95
CA LEU A 237 10.92 -12.79 11.89
C LEU A 237 10.62 -13.78 10.77
N ASP A 238 9.64 -14.65 10.99
CA ASP A 238 9.11 -15.52 9.95
C ASP A 238 8.04 -14.74 9.17
N THR A 239 8.47 -14.07 8.10
CA THR A 239 7.59 -13.24 7.26
C THR A 239 7.27 -13.90 5.94
N ARG A 240 6.31 -13.33 5.19
CA ARG A 240 5.85 -13.95 3.94
C ARG A 240 7.03 -14.23 3.00
N PRO A 241 7.11 -15.44 2.42
CA PRO A 241 8.21 -15.79 1.52
C PRO A 241 8.17 -14.94 0.25
N PHE A 242 9.34 -14.41 -0.13
CA PHE A 242 9.58 -13.79 -1.42
C PHE A 242 10.49 -14.69 -2.24
N VAL A 243 9.99 -15.14 -3.39
CA VAL A 243 10.70 -16.05 -4.30
C VAL A 243 11.18 -15.27 -5.51
N PHE A 244 12.49 -15.19 -5.69
CA PHE A 244 13.09 -14.50 -6.83
C PHE A 244 13.61 -15.52 -7.84
N VAL A 245 13.00 -15.55 -9.03
CA VAL A 245 13.33 -16.47 -10.11
C VAL A 245 13.98 -15.70 -11.24
N THR A 246 15.30 -15.80 -11.39
CA THR A 246 16.00 -15.26 -12.56
C THR A 246 16.11 -16.31 -13.66
N VAL A 247 15.67 -15.96 -14.87
CA VAL A 247 15.68 -16.83 -16.05
C VAL A 247 16.43 -16.14 -17.19
N GLU A 248 17.56 -16.74 -17.58
CA GLU A 248 18.29 -16.34 -18.77
C GLU A 248 17.87 -17.23 -19.95
N LEU A 249 17.19 -16.65 -20.94
CA LEU A 249 16.69 -17.34 -22.12
C LEU A 249 17.71 -17.29 -23.27
N ARG A 250 17.95 -18.44 -23.89
CA ARG A 250 18.73 -18.58 -25.13
C ARG A 250 17.82 -18.49 -26.35
N GLU A 251 18.42 -18.28 -27.53
CA GLU A 251 17.72 -18.35 -28.82
C GLU A 251 16.88 -19.64 -28.94
N GLY A 252 15.58 -19.50 -29.23
CA GLY A 252 14.61 -20.59 -29.28
C GLY A 252 14.06 -21.08 -27.93
N GLU A 253 14.44 -20.45 -26.81
CA GLU A 253 13.80 -20.62 -25.50
C GLU A 253 12.82 -19.47 -25.26
N GLY A 254 11.57 -19.79 -24.94
CA GLY A 254 10.53 -18.79 -24.63
C GLY A 254 9.79 -19.11 -23.34
N GLU A 255 8.49 -18.83 -23.32
CA GLU A 255 7.62 -18.94 -22.14
C GLU A 255 7.68 -20.30 -21.43
N SER A 256 7.78 -21.39 -22.20
CA SER A 256 7.86 -22.75 -21.64
C SER A 256 9.07 -22.94 -20.72
N ARG A 257 10.20 -22.30 -21.04
CA ARG A 257 11.43 -22.37 -20.24
C ARG A 257 11.29 -21.57 -18.94
N VAL A 258 10.62 -20.42 -19.00
CA VAL A 258 10.31 -19.61 -17.82
C VAL A 258 9.42 -20.39 -16.86
N ARG A 259 8.33 -20.99 -17.37
CA ARG A 259 7.41 -21.81 -16.56
C ARG A 259 8.10 -23.02 -15.95
N GLU A 260 8.96 -23.72 -16.70
CA GLU A 260 9.77 -24.82 -16.17
C GLU A 260 10.59 -24.35 -14.98
N ARG A 261 11.27 -23.20 -15.09
CA ARG A 261 12.11 -22.68 -14.02
C ARG A 261 11.31 -22.21 -12.80
N VAL A 262 10.12 -21.65 -13.00
CA VAL A 262 9.21 -21.24 -11.92
C VAL A 262 8.74 -22.44 -11.10
N ARG A 263 8.44 -23.58 -11.73
CA ARG A 263 8.02 -24.84 -11.05
C ARG A 263 9.07 -25.45 -10.12
N GLU A 264 10.33 -25.04 -10.25
CA GLU A 264 11.40 -25.56 -9.40
C GLU A 264 11.39 -24.95 -7.98
N TYR A 265 10.55 -23.94 -7.75
CA TYR A 265 10.43 -23.24 -6.47
C TYR A 265 9.12 -23.58 -5.76
N ASP A 266 9.12 -23.46 -4.44
CA ASP A 266 7.88 -23.49 -3.64
C ASP A 266 7.23 -22.11 -3.70
N LEU A 267 6.05 -22.03 -4.30
CA LEU A 267 5.31 -20.77 -4.50
C LEU A 267 4.20 -20.58 -3.48
N THR A 268 3.98 -21.55 -2.59
CA THR A 268 2.82 -21.58 -1.69
C THR A 268 2.71 -20.29 -0.88
N GLU A 269 1.67 -19.50 -1.18
CA GLU A 269 1.38 -18.20 -0.54
C GLU A 269 2.51 -17.16 -0.65
N ALA A 270 3.46 -17.37 -1.56
CA ALA A 270 4.63 -16.52 -1.74
C ALA A 270 4.36 -15.32 -2.65
N VAL A 271 5.18 -14.28 -2.50
CA VAL A 271 5.32 -13.22 -3.50
C VAL A 271 6.45 -13.62 -4.45
N VAL A 272 6.11 -13.86 -5.72
CA VAL A 272 7.03 -14.36 -6.73
C VAL A 272 7.44 -13.23 -7.67
N HIS A 273 8.75 -13.00 -7.77
CA HIS A 273 9.35 -12.08 -8.74
C HIS A 273 10.13 -12.87 -9.77
N VAL A 274 9.68 -12.86 -11.02
CA VAL A 274 10.36 -13.49 -12.14
C VAL A 274 11.10 -12.43 -12.93
N GLU A 275 12.41 -12.58 -13.08
CA GLU A 275 13.24 -11.70 -13.91
C GLU A 275 13.72 -12.46 -15.14
N ILE A 276 13.43 -11.92 -16.32
CA ILE A 276 13.80 -12.54 -17.60
C ILE A 276 14.90 -11.71 -18.27
N THR A 277 15.96 -12.39 -18.71
CA THR A 277 17.11 -11.81 -19.42
C THR A 277 17.51 -12.70 -20.60
N GLY A 278 18.42 -12.24 -21.46
CA GLY A 278 18.98 -13.02 -22.57
C GLY A 278 18.37 -12.68 -23.94
N GLU A 279 18.46 -13.61 -24.88
CA GLU A 279 18.15 -13.42 -26.32
C GLU A 279 17.08 -14.40 -26.83
N GLY A 280 16.29 -14.98 -25.93
CA GLY A 280 15.25 -15.95 -26.30
C GLY A 280 13.99 -15.35 -26.92
N ASP A 281 13.04 -16.22 -27.20
CA ASP A 281 11.76 -15.86 -27.83
C ASP A 281 10.92 -14.92 -26.94
N PRO A 282 9.96 -14.16 -27.51
CA PRO A 282 9.05 -13.32 -26.74
C PRO A 282 8.31 -14.12 -25.66
N VAL A 283 8.12 -13.51 -24.49
CA VAL A 283 7.38 -14.08 -23.37
C VAL A 283 6.27 -13.11 -23.00
N THR A 284 5.05 -13.61 -22.83
CA THR A 284 3.94 -12.81 -22.33
C THR A 284 3.97 -12.80 -20.80
N PRO A 285 4.24 -11.66 -20.13
CA PRO A 285 4.34 -11.59 -18.67
C PRO A 285 3.10 -12.12 -17.95
N ALA A 286 1.91 -11.70 -18.40
CA ALA A 286 0.63 -12.11 -17.82
C ALA A 286 0.45 -13.64 -17.81
N ALA A 287 0.91 -14.34 -18.86
CA ALA A 287 0.80 -15.79 -18.96
C ALA A 287 1.74 -16.54 -18.00
N VAL A 288 2.82 -15.88 -17.55
CA VAL A 288 3.72 -16.40 -16.52
C VAL A 288 3.21 -16.05 -15.12
N GLU A 289 2.63 -14.86 -14.94
CA GLU A 289 2.01 -14.43 -13.68
C GLU A 289 0.78 -15.29 -13.32
N GLU A 290 -0.11 -15.52 -14.28
CA GLU A 290 -1.26 -16.43 -14.14
C GLU A 290 -0.80 -17.84 -13.77
N PHE A 291 0.19 -18.36 -14.52
CA PHE A 291 0.75 -19.67 -14.25
C PHE A 291 1.35 -19.80 -12.83
N ALA A 292 2.10 -18.79 -12.36
CA ALA A 292 2.64 -18.81 -11.01
C ALA A 292 1.55 -18.75 -9.94
N THR A 293 0.47 -18.02 -10.20
CA THR A 293 -0.72 -17.93 -9.33
C THR A 293 -1.44 -19.28 -9.24
N ASP A 294 -1.62 -19.97 -10.38
CA ASP A 294 -2.22 -21.31 -10.44
C ASP A 294 -1.39 -22.36 -9.66
N GLU A 295 -0.07 -22.19 -9.63
CA GLU A 295 0.86 -23.05 -8.86
C GLU A 295 0.94 -22.64 -7.37
N GLY A 296 0.18 -21.64 -6.93
CA GLY A 296 -0.02 -21.30 -5.52
C GLY A 296 0.62 -19.98 -5.05
N ALA A 297 1.22 -19.19 -5.94
CA ALA A 297 1.70 -17.86 -5.60
C ALA A 297 0.55 -16.96 -5.12
N LEU A 298 0.78 -16.20 -4.05
CA LEU A 298 -0.16 -15.15 -3.64
C LEU A 298 -0.17 -14.02 -4.68
N ILE A 299 1.03 -13.61 -5.09
CA ILE A 299 1.27 -12.54 -6.06
C ILE A 299 2.43 -12.99 -6.95
N ALA A 300 2.30 -12.81 -8.25
CA ALA A 300 3.38 -12.99 -9.19
C ALA A 300 3.63 -11.69 -9.97
N ARG A 301 4.90 -11.33 -10.14
CA ARG A 301 5.34 -10.18 -10.94
C ARG A 301 6.45 -10.61 -11.88
N VAL A 302 6.32 -10.30 -13.15
CA VAL A 302 7.31 -10.63 -14.19
C VAL A 302 7.95 -9.35 -14.71
N THR A 303 9.26 -9.26 -14.61
CA THR A 303 10.07 -8.19 -15.19
C THR A 303 10.90 -8.77 -16.33
N ASP A 304 10.53 -8.45 -17.57
CA ASP A 304 11.36 -8.76 -18.74
C ASP A 304 12.32 -7.59 -19.01
N ARG A 305 13.62 -7.84 -18.83
CA ARG A 305 14.68 -6.84 -19.03
C ARG A 305 15.26 -6.86 -20.46
N ARG A 306 14.72 -7.71 -21.34
CA ARG A 306 15.20 -7.84 -22.72
C ARG A 306 14.62 -6.73 -23.59
N GLU A 307 15.39 -6.27 -24.56
CA GLU A 307 14.89 -5.45 -25.66
C GLU A 307 14.33 -6.40 -26.73
N VAL A 308 13.01 -6.56 -26.77
CA VAL A 308 12.34 -7.40 -27.76
C VAL A 308 11.78 -6.48 -28.85
N GLU A 309 12.18 -6.70 -30.11
CA GLU A 309 11.55 -6.03 -31.25
C GLU A 309 10.10 -6.52 -31.35
N THR A 310 9.14 -5.69 -30.93
CA THR A 310 7.71 -5.97 -31.12
C THR A 310 7.33 -5.70 -32.57
N ASP A 311 7.56 -6.69 -33.45
CA ASP A 311 6.91 -6.76 -34.76
C ASP A 311 5.44 -7.19 -34.56
N GLY A 312 4.63 -6.28 -34.02
CA GLY A 312 3.21 -6.51 -33.81
C GLY A 312 2.56 -5.39 -33.04
N GLU A 313 1.85 -4.52 -33.75
CA GLU A 313 0.79 -3.70 -33.15
C GLU A 313 -0.24 -4.68 -32.55
N VAL A 314 -0.23 -4.83 -31.23
CA VAL A 314 -1.35 -5.47 -30.53
C VAL A 314 -2.46 -4.43 -30.54
N ASP A 315 -3.37 -4.56 -31.50
CA ASP A 315 -4.62 -3.82 -31.55
C ASP A 315 -5.49 -4.28 -30.37
N VAL A 316 -5.34 -3.60 -29.23
CA VAL A 316 -6.24 -3.78 -28.08
C VAL A 316 -7.50 -2.99 -28.39
N SER A 317 -8.49 -3.68 -28.97
CA SER A 317 -9.84 -3.16 -29.09
C SER A 317 -10.51 -3.29 -27.72
N PHE A 318 -10.63 -2.17 -27.01
CA PHE A 318 -11.56 -2.10 -25.88
C PHE A 318 -12.98 -2.25 -26.42
N ALA A 319 -13.82 -3.04 -25.76
CA ALA A 319 -15.25 -3.01 -26.03
C ALA A 319 -15.77 -1.60 -25.74
N ASP A 320 -16.67 -1.10 -26.59
CA ASP A 320 -17.26 0.21 -26.37
C ASP A 320 -18.11 0.15 -25.08
N PRO A 321 -17.81 0.96 -24.04
CA PRO A 321 -18.61 0.99 -22.83
C PRO A 321 -20.08 1.33 -23.10
N GLU A 322 -20.38 2.03 -24.21
CA GLU A 322 -21.75 2.30 -24.63
C GLU A 322 -22.52 1.04 -25.05
N ASP A 323 -21.83 0.07 -25.66
CA ASP A 323 -22.46 -1.20 -26.08
C ASP A 323 -22.80 -2.06 -24.86
N ALA A 324 -21.90 -2.16 -23.87
CA ALA A 324 -22.15 -2.88 -22.62
C ALA A 324 -23.34 -2.29 -21.83
N VAL A 325 -23.49 -0.97 -21.89
CA VAL A 325 -24.60 -0.24 -21.29
C VAL A 325 -25.90 -0.47 -22.07
N ARG A 326 -25.85 -0.53 -23.39
CA ARG A 326 -27.01 -0.82 -24.26
C ARG A 326 -27.53 -2.24 -24.01
N ASP A 327 -26.64 -3.23 -23.98
CA ASP A 327 -26.99 -4.61 -23.67
C ASP A 327 -27.69 -4.72 -22.30
N ARG A 328 -27.18 -3.99 -21.30
CA ARG A 328 -27.77 -3.98 -19.96
C ARG A 328 -29.15 -3.32 -19.93
N LEU A 329 -29.39 -2.30 -20.74
CA LEU A 329 -30.69 -1.64 -20.84
C LEU A 329 -31.71 -2.50 -21.59
N ASP A 330 -31.28 -3.30 -22.55
CA ASP A 330 -32.15 -4.23 -23.27
C ASP A 330 -32.58 -5.40 -22.37
N GLU A 331 -31.73 -5.83 -21.44
CA GLU A 331 -32.09 -6.78 -20.37
C GLU A 331 -33.07 -6.20 -19.34
N MET A 332 -33.09 -4.87 -19.18
CA MET A 332 -34.05 -4.20 -18.31
C MET A 332 -35.36 -4.05 -19.06
N SER A 333 -36.44 -4.68 -18.57
CA SER A 333 -37.81 -4.56 -19.06
C SER A 333 -38.42 -3.15 -18.87
N LEU A 334 -37.72 -2.12 -19.36
CA LEU A 334 -38.11 -0.72 -19.25
C LEU A 334 -39.41 -0.45 -20.00
N SER A 335 -40.24 0.43 -19.47
CA SER A 335 -41.42 0.91 -20.18
C SER A 335 -41.01 1.76 -21.39
N THR A 336 -41.89 1.89 -22.38
CA THR A 336 -41.65 2.72 -23.58
C THR A 336 -41.32 4.18 -23.20
N ALA A 337 -41.98 4.71 -22.17
CA ALA A 337 -41.68 6.02 -21.62
C ALA A 337 -40.28 6.09 -21.00
N ALA A 338 -39.82 5.05 -20.30
CA ALA A 338 -38.49 4.99 -19.71
C ALA A 338 -37.38 4.91 -20.77
N ARG A 339 -37.57 4.14 -21.85
CA ARG A 339 -36.63 4.09 -22.99
C ARG A 339 -36.49 5.43 -23.69
N ASP A 340 -37.57 6.19 -23.81
CA ASP A 340 -37.54 7.50 -24.46
C ASP A 340 -36.85 8.59 -23.64
N VAL A 341 -36.92 8.47 -22.30
CA VAL A 341 -36.18 9.33 -21.38
C VAL A 341 -34.70 8.96 -21.39
N GLU A 342 -34.37 7.67 -21.31
CA GLU A 342 -33.00 7.17 -21.41
C GLU A 342 -32.34 7.66 -22.72
N SER A 343 -33.02 7.48 -23.85
CA SER A 343 -32.57 7.95 -25.15
C SER A 343 -32.43 9.48 -25.21
N ALA A 344 -33.29 10.25 -24.52
CA ALA A 344 -33.17 11.71 -24.49
C ALA A 344 -31.95 12.18 -23.70
N VAL A 345 -31.56 11.43 -22.67
CA VAL A 345 -30.43 11.76 -21.78
C VAL A 345 -29.11 11.37 -22.44
N ARG A 346 -29.06 10.25 -23.17
CA ARG A 346 -27.83 9.75 -23.80
C ARG A 346 -27.63 10.16 -25.26
N ALA A 347 -28.62 10.73 -25.93
CA ALA A 347 -28.45 11.14 -27.32
C ALA A 347 -27.51 12.34 -27.46
N ASP A 348 -26.42 12.19 -28.21
CA ASP A 348 -25.48 13.27 -28.59
C ASP A 348 -26.13 14.45 -29.34
N THR A 349 -27.38 14.27 -29.77
CA THR A 349 -28.16 15.30 -30.46
C THR A 349 -28.83 16.29 -29.52
N VAL A 350 -28.85 16.02 -28.21
CA VAL A 350 -29.43 16.89 -27.18
C VAL A 350 -28.31 17.52 -26.35
N PRO A 351 -28.08 18.84 -26.44
CA PRO A 351 -27.08 19.49 -25.59
C PRO A 351 -27.43 19.34 -24.10
N ASP A 352 -26.44 19.08 -23.24
CA ASP A 352 -26.61 18.83 -21.79
C ASP A 352 -27.52 19.85 -21.09
N ALA A 353 -27.37 21.13 -21.43
CA ALA A 353 -28.16 22.22 -20.87
C ALA A 353 -29.67 22.12 -21.17
N ASN A 354 -30.07 21.34 -22.17
CA ASN A 354 -31.43 21.17 -22.65
C ASN A 354 -32.01 19.78 -22.37
N VAL A 355 -31.25 18.86 -21.79
CA VAL A 355 -31.70 17.49 -21.50
C VAL A 355 -32.95 17.52 -20.62
N ARG A 356 -32.95 18.32 -19.55
CA ARG A 356 -34.09 18.44 -18.63
C ARG A 356 -35.38 18.91 -19.30
N GLU A 357 -35.31 19.94 -20.14
CA GLU A 357 -36.48 20.45 -20.87
C GLU A 357 -36.94 19.46 -21.96
N THR A 358 -36.00 18.74 -22.58
CA THR A 358 -36.30 17.73 -23.60
C THR A 358 -37.01 16.51 -23.00
N VAL A 359 -36.51 16.00 -21.87
CA VAL A 359 -37.13 14.91 -21.10
C VAL A 359 -38.53 15.31 -20.65
N LYS A 360 -38.65 16.50 -20.04
CA LYS A 360 -39.95 17.03 -19.58
C LYS A 360 -40.98 17.09 -20.72
N ARG A 361 -40.59 17.63 -21.87
CA ARG A 361 -41.47 17.72 -23.04
C ARG A 361 -41.91 16.34 -23.53
N ARG A 362 -41.00 15.36 -23.62
CA ARG A 362 -41.34 13.99 -24.07
C ARG A 362 -42.30 13.29 -23.11
N VAL A 363 -42.16 13.51 -21.81
CA VAL A 363 -43.07 12.96 -20.78
C VAL A 363 -44.43 13.67 -20.81
N GLU A 364 -44.46 15.00 -20.95
CA GLU A 364 -45.70 15.78 -21.07
C GLU A 364 -46.48 15.40 -22.35
N GLU A 365 -45.78 15.20 -23.49
CA GLU A 365 -46.38 14.75 -24.75
C GLU A 365 -47.11 13.40 -24.61
N ARG A 366 -46.56 12.47 -23.83
CA ARG A 366 -47.19 11.16 -23.53
C ARG A 366 -48.36 11.25 -22.57
N LEU A 367 -48.31 12.15 -21.60
CA LEU A 367 -49.38 12.34 -20.61
C LEU A 367 -50.62 13.02 -21.22
N ASP A 368 -50.44 13.79 -22.28
CA ASP A 368 -51.51 14.53 -22.97
C ASP A 368 -52.23 13.70 -24.06
N GLU A 369 -51.69 12.55 -24.48
CA GLU A 369 -52.35 11.63 -25.43
C GLU A 369 -53.25 10.61 -24.71
N GLU A 370 -54.58 10.73 -24.88
CA GLU A 370 -55.56 9.76 -24.37
C GLU A 370 -55.36 8.38 -25.05
N GLY A 371 -54.57 7.53 -24.40
CA GLY A 371 -54.21 6.18 -24.86
C GLY A 371 -52.74 5.79 -24.67
N ASP A 372 -51.87 6.73 -24.29
CA ASP A 372 -50.41 6.50 -24.15
C ASP A 372 -49.96 6.34 -22.69
N LEU A 373 -50.90 6.20 -21.75
CA LEU A 373 -50.58 5.92 -20.33
C LEU A 373 -50.05 4.50 -20.12
N ASP A 374 -50.40 3.57 -21.01
CA ASP A 374 -49.87 2.20 -21.04
C ASP A 374 -48.36 2.19 -21.38
N ALA A 375 -47.83 3.27 -21.97
CA ALA A 375 -46.39 3.42 -22.26
C ALA A 375 -45.53 3.56 -21.00
N PHE A 376 -46.13 3.77 -19.83
CA PHE A 376 -45.43 3.81 -18.54
C PHE A 376 -45.41 2.45 -17.84
N GLU A 377 -46.12 1.44 -18.35
CA GLU A 377 -46.09 0.08 -17.82
C GLU A 377 -44.83 -0.67 -18.29
N PRO A 378 -44.18 -1.46 -17.41
CA PRO A 378 -43.06 -2.31 -17.80
C PRO A 378 -43.50 -3.39 -18.79
N VAL A 379 -42.65 -3.71 -19.76
CA VAL A 379 -42.93 -4.80 -20.72
C VAL A 379 -42.63 -6.15 -20.06
N ASP A 380 -43.67 -6.96 -19.84
CA ASP A 380 -43.50 -8.35 -19.39
C ASP A 380 -42.71 -9.14 -20.45
N SER A 381 -41.58 -9.70 -20.05
CA SER A 381 -40.72 -10.54 -20.87
C SER A 381 -41.35 -11.93 -21.04
N ALA A 382 -42.32 -12.03 -21.94
CA ALA A 382 -42.82 -13.30 -22.47
C ALA A 382 -43.24 -13.09 -23.93
N ASP A 383 -42.28 -13.29 -24.84
CA ASP A 383 -42.43 -13.81 -26.22
C ASP A 383 -41.29 -13.30 -27.11
N SER A 384 -40.16 -14.02 -27.11
CA SER A 384 -39.21 -14.00 -28.23
C SER A 384 -38.50 -15.35 -28.37
N ASP A 385 -39.28 -16.40 -28.63
CA ASP A 385 -38.78 -17.64 -29.22
C ASP A 385 -39.72 -18.02 -30.37
N SER A 386 -39.58 -17.33 -31.50
CA SER A 386 -39.90 -17.87 -32.82
C SER A 386 -39.49 -16.86 -33.89
N ASP A 387 -38.37 -17.10 -34.57
CA ASP A 387 -38.34 -16.85 -36.01
C ASP A 387 -37.53 -17.96 -36.69
N ASP A 388 -38.20 -18.49 -37.70
CA ASP A 388 -37.97 -19.70 -38.47
C ASP A 388 -37.07 -19.35 -39.67
N ASP A 389 -35.88 -19.94 -39.73
CA ASP A 389 -35.03 -19.95 -40.91
C ASP A 389 -35.64 -20.88 -41.96
N SER A 390 -36.26 -20.29 -42.98
CA SER A 390 -36.65 -21.02 -44.19
C SER A 390 -35.48 -21.10 -45.17
N ASP A 391 -34.84 -22.26 -45.27
CA ASP A 391 -34.18 -22.67 -46.50
C ASP A 391 -34.56 -24.12 -46.84
N SER A 392 -34.97 -24.30 -48.09
CA SER A 392 -35.45 -25.56 -48.66
C SER A 392 -34.27 -26.28 -49.32
N ASP A 393 -34.14 -27.60 -49.10
CA ASP A 393 -34.08 -28.59 -50.18
C ASP A 393 -33.93 -30.04 -49.63
N ASP A 394 -34.96 -30.81 -49.95
CA ASP A 394 -35.02 -32.19 -50.46
C ASP A 394 -34.43 -33.45 -49.74
N ASP A 395 -35.29 -34.46 -49.81
CA ASP A 395 -35.08 -35.92 -49.87
C ASP A 395 -34.76 -36.79 -48.63
N SER A 396 -35.78 -37.62 -48.33
CA SER A 396 -35.75 -39.10 -48.20
C SER A 396 -36.00 -39.75 -46.82
N ASP A 397 -37.17 -40.40 -46.76
CA ASP A 397 -37.51 -41.71 -46.19
C ASP A 397 -36.78 -42.21 -44.92
N SER A 398 -37.55 -42.53 -43.87
CA SER A 398 -37.86 -43.93 -43.46
C SER A 398 -38.44 -43.99 -42.03
N ASP A 399 -39.45 -44.86 -41.90
CA ASP A 399 -40.13 -45.39 -40.71
C ASP A 399 -39.25 -45.65 -39.45
N ASP A 400 -39.79 -45.52 -38.23
CA ASP A 400 -40.37 -46.65 -37.47
C ASP A 400 -40.73 -46.26 -36.02
N ASP A 401 -41.64 -47.06 -35.46
CA ASP A 401 -42.54 -46.94 -34.32
C ASP A 401 -41.97 -46.86 -32.88
N SER A 402 -42.92 -46.56 -31.97
CA SER A 402 -43.11 -47.09 -30.60
C SER A 402 -42.42 -46.34 -29.45
N ASP A 403 -42.99 -46.21 -28.25
CA ASP A 403 -44.32 -46.40 -27.67
C ASP A 403 -44.20 -45.92 -26.21
N SER A 404 -45.35 -45.59 -25.59
CA SER A 404 -45.66 -45.65 -24.15
C SER A 404 -44.95 -44.66 -23.20
N ASP A 405 -45.64 -43.69 -22.58
CA ASP A 405 -46.82 -43.71 -21.68
C ASP A 405 -46.42 -43.54 -20.21
N ASP A 406 -47.18 -42.63 -19.59
CA ASP A 406 -47.74 -42.67 -18.23
C ASP A 406 -47.06 -41.89 -17.09
N ASP A 407 -47.67 -40.72 -16.82
CA ASP A 407 -48.45 -40.40 -15.62
C ASP A 407 -47.73 -40.36 -14.25
N SER A 408 -47.75 -39.19 -13.61
CA SER A 408 -48.91 -38.74 -12.81
C SER A 408 -48.58 -37.59 -11.85
N ASP A 409 -49.44 -36.58 -11.96
CA ASP A 409 -49.85 -35.52 -11.03
C ASP A 409 -49.69 -35.78 -9.52
N SER A 410 -49.43 -34.73 -8.75
CA SER A 410 -50.48 -33.88 -8.12
C SER A 410 -49.90 -33.03 -6.98
N ASP A 411 -50.14 -31.71 -7.07
CA ASP A 411 -50.74 -30.77 -6.10
C ASP A 411 -50.48 -30.99 -4.58
N ASP A 412 -50.32 -29.98 -3.71
CA ASP A 412 -51.11 -28.76 -3.63
C ASP A 412 -50.58 -27.81 -2.51
N ASP A 413 -50.89 -26.52 -2.69
CA ASP A 413 -51.37 -25.56 -1.68
C ASP A 413 -50.46 -24.92 -0.59
N SER A 414 -50.00 -23.70 -0.92
CA SER A 414 -50.58 -22.38 -0.55
C SER A 414 -50.36 -21.67 0.82
N ASP A 415 -50.36 -20.33 0.65
CA ASP A 415 -50.61 -19.20 1.56
C ASP A 415 -49.45 -18.68 2.43
N SER A 416 -49.23 -17.38 2.62
CA SER A 416 -49.63 -16.10 2.00
C SER A 416 -48.95 -14.96 2.81
N ASP A 417 -49.08 -13.72 2.34
CA ASP A 417 -49.00 -12.43 3.07
C ASP A 417 -47.74 -11.55 2.88
N GLU A 418 -47.92 -10.61 1.94
CA GLU A 418 -47.89 -9.13 2.09
C GLU A 418 -46.59 -8.39 2.48
N GLN A 419 -46.23 -7.47 1.57
CA GLN A 419 -45.20 -6.41 1.65
C GLN A 419 -45.68 -5.17 2.47
N PRO A 420 -45.13 -3.93 2.33
CA PRO A 420 -43.80 -3.42 1.89
C PRO A 420 -43.24 -2.31 2.83
N ASP A 421 -42.23 -1.59 2.33
CA ASP A 421 -41.68 -0.27 2.74
C ASP A 421 -40.43 -0.34 3.65
N GLY A 422 -39.29 0.26 3.34
CA GLY A 422 -38.90 1.15 2.25
C GLY A 422 -37.54 1.80 2.57
N ASP A 423 -37.03 2.47 1.54
CA ASP A 423 -36.03 3.55 1.53
C ASP A 423 -34.60 3.21 1.07
N GLU A 424 -34.34 3.75 -0.12
CA GLU A 424 -33.10 3.87 -0.86
C GLU A 424 -32.33 5.10 -0.36
N SER A 425 -31.01 5.12 -0.52
CA SER A 425 -30.34 6.33 -0.99
C SER A 425 -28.93 5.99 -1.49
N ASP A 426 -28.79 6.12 -2.81
CA ASP A 426 -27.55 6.30 -3.54
C ASP A 426 -26.76 7.53 -3.06
N ALA A 427 -25.43 7.51 -3.27
CA ALA A 427 -24.77 8.55 -4.05
C ALA A 427 -23.31 8.19 -4.33
N ASP A 428 -23.05 7.96 -5.61
CA ASP A 428 -21.76 8.02 -6.29
C ASP A 428 -20.98 9.31 -6.04
N GLY A 429 -19.66 9.18 -6.10
CA GLY A 429 -18.71 10.27 -6.19
C GLY A 429 -17.42 9.76 -6.83
N ALA A 430 -17.47 9.53 -8.14
CA ALA A 430 -16.30 9.27 -8.97
C ALA A 430 -15.72 10.62 -9.43
N ASP A 431 -14.61 11.03 -8.83
CA ASP A 431 -13.73 12.04 -9.41
C ASP A 431 -12.49 11.31 -9.95
N GLY A 432 -12.29 11.42 -11.26
CA GLY A 432 -11.11 10.91 -11.95
C GLY A 432 -9.88 11.73 -11.60
N ASP A 433 -8.77 11.05 -11.35
CA ASP A 433 -7.46 11.66 -11.19
C ASP A 433 -6.50 11.04 -12.22
N GLU A 434 -6.19 11.83 -13.24
CA GLU A 434 -5.04 11.62 -14.10
C GLU A 434 -3.83 12.28 -13.43
N SER A 435 -2.79 11.53 -13.09
CA SER A 435 -1.41 12.00 -13.30
C SER A 435 -0.36 10.90 -13.07
N ASP A 436 0.34 10.66 -14.18
CA ASP A 436 1.78 10.50 -14.38
C ASP A 436 2.61 9.51 -13.55
N ALA A 437 3.17 8.58 -14.31
CA ALA A 437 4.24 7.67 -13.98
C ALA A 437 5.60 8.38 -13.97
N ASP A 438 6.29 8.38 -12.82
CA ASP A 438 7.70 8.75 -12.74
C ASP A 438 8.58 7.50 -12.81
N ARG A 439 9.25 7.36 -13.96
CA ARG A 439 10.28 6.38 -14.26
C ARG A 439 11.64 7.10 -14.20
N ALA A 440 12.28 7.12 -13.05
CA ALA A 440 13.62 7.70 -12.90
C ALA A 440 14.70 6.60 -13.00
N GLY A 441 15.43 6.59 -14.12
CA GLY A 441 16.74 5.95 -14.26
C GLY A 441 17.87 6.95 -13.95
N PRO A 442 19.08 6.48 -13.58
CA PRO A 442 20.11 7.32 -12.98
C PRO A 442 20.92 8.08 -14.05
N GLY A 443 21.14 9.37 -13.83
CA GLY A 443 22.02 10.22 -14.63
C GLY A 443 23.35 10.45 -13.93
N GLU A 444 24.41 9.89 -14.50
CA GLU A 444 25.81 10.21 -14.19
C GLU A 444 26.11 11.68 -14.55
N VAL A 445 26.78 12.41 -13.65
CA VAL A 445 27.32 13.75 -13.94
C VAL A 445 28.84 13.74 -13.75
N ASP A 446 29.53 13.75 -14.90
CA ASP A 446 30.96 14.03 -14.99
C ASP A 446 31.23 15.51 -14.65
N ALA A 447 32.17 15.70 -13.74
CA ALA A 447 32.74 16.98 -13.38
C ALA A 447 33.91 17.33 -14.29
N GLU A 448 33.87 18.48 -14.97
CA GLU A 448 35.07 19.18 -15.43
C GLU A 448 34.98 20.68 -15.12
N SER A 449 36.11 21.21 -14.68
CA SER A 449 36.28 22.49 -14.00
C SER A 449 36.87 23.59 -14.89
N ASP A 450 36.51 24.84 -14.56
CA ASP A 450 37.38 26.05 -14.53
C ASP A 450 37.66 26.87 -15.84
N PRO A 451 38.13 28.15 -15.78
CA PRO A 451 37.36 29.39 -15.50
C PRO A 451 37.67 30.59 -16.43
N ALA A 452 36.97 31.74 -16.26
CA ALA A 452 37.43 33.13 -16.52
C ALA A 452 36.27 34.14 -16.25
N GLU A 453 36.29 34.98 -15.22
CA GLU A 453 36.95 36.30 -15.05
C GLU A 453 35.99 37.52 -15.16
N THR A 454 35.84 38.25 -14.04
CA THR A 454 35.61 39.72 -13.88
C THR A 454 34.23 40.28 -14.29
N ALA A 455 33.59 41.27 -13.62
CA ALA A 455 33.95 42.24 -12.60
C ALA A 455 32.67 42.79 -11.90
N ASP A 456 32.81 43.14 -10.62
CA ASP A 456 31.97 44.07 -9.85
C ASP A 456 32.07 45.53 -10.39
N PRO A 457 31.09 46.45 -10.15
CA PRO A 457 30.76 46.87 -8.79
C PRO A 457 29.30 47.27 -8.46
N ASP A 458 29.01 47.09 -7.18
CA ASP A 458 28.07 47.77 -6.26
C ASP A 458 27.76 49.26 -6.58
N PRO A 459 26.55 49.75 -6.27
CA PRO A 459 26.44 50.51 -5.01
C PRO A 459 25.14 50.28 -4.21
N ALA A 460 25.33 50.13 -2.90
CA ALA A 460 24.35 50.32 -1.85
C ALA A 460 23.63 51.68 -1.92
N ALA A 461 22.31 51.68 -1.68
CA ALA A 461 21.70 52.28 -0.48
C ALA A 461 20.17 52.49 -0.60
N THR A 462 19.51 52.25 0.54
CA THR A 462 18.27 52.87 1.07
C THR A 462 16.89 52.29 0.72
N ASP A 463 16.36 51.63 1.75
CA ASP A 463 15.07 51.86 2.43
C ASP A 463 13.73 51.61 1.71
N GLY A 464 12.92 50.77 2.37
CA GLY A 464 11.59 51.22 2.79
C GLY A 464 10.42 50.36 2.35
N GLN A 465 10.01 49.45 3.25
CA GLN A 465 8.62 49.13 3.62
C GLN A 465 7.56 49.13 2.50
N VAL A 466 7.06 47.94 2.15
CA VAL A 466 5.75 47.80 1.51
C VAL A 466 4.79 47.17 2.53
N SER A 467 3.71 47.90 2.81
CA SER A 467 2.69 47.57 3.79
C SER A 467 1.62 46.64 3.22
N MET A 468 0.95 45.96 4.16
CA MET A 468 -0.11 44.98 4.03
C MET A 468 -1.42 45.57 3.46
N GLU A 469 -1.47 45.86 2.15
CA GLU A 469 -2.71 46.28 1.47
C GLU A 469 -2.98 45.60 0.11
N ASP A 470 -2.17 44.63 -0.33
CA ASP A 470 -2.39 43.89 -1.59
C ASP A 470 -3.08 42.52 -1.40
N TYR A 471 -3.88 42.35 -0.34
CA TYR A 471 -4.65 41.13 -0.07
C TYR A 471 -6.14 41.41 0.23
N LEU A 472 -6.83 42.05 -0.73
CA LEU A 472 -8.30 42.04 -0.81
C LEU A 472 -8.80 41.77 -2.22
#